data_AF-A0A0N7FRJ5-F1
#
_entry.id   AF-A0A0N7FRJ5-F1
#
_cell.length_a   1.000
_cell.length_b   1.000
_cell.length_c   1.000
_cell.angle_alpha   90.00
_cell.angle_beta   90.00
_cell.angle_gamma   90.00
#
_symmetry.space_group_name_H-M   'P 1'
#
loop_
_entity.id
_entity.type
_entity.pdbx_description
1 polymer ?
#
loop_
_entity_poly.entity_id
_entity_poly.type
_entity_poly.pdbx_seq_one_letter_code
_entity_poly.pdbx_strand_id
1 'polypeptide(L)'
;ANSTIETCNSCNCLDDGWIDRHRHDYPDKPMLFTENEGWFQPWGAAVAIRTTSDVAYSVAEWFAGGGSYHSYYMWHGGNNYGRTAGSGITTMYADDVLLHADGT
;
A
#
# COMPACT_ATOMS: atom_id res chain seq x y z
N ALA A 1 20.62 -7.34 -11.35
CA ALA A 1 19.96 -7.74 -12.60
C ALA A 1 19.67 -6.47 -13.40
N ASN A 2 20.05 -6.40 -14.68
CA ASN A 2 19.97 -5.15 -15.45
C ASN A 2 18.55 -4.81 -15.95
N SER A 3 17.56 -5.67 -15.65
CA SER A 3 16.17 -5.54 -16.07
C SER A 3 15.21 -5.37 -14.88
N THR A 4 15.71 -4.98 -13.70
CA THR A 4 14.86 -4.72 -12.54
C THR A 4 14.06 -3.44 -12.74
N ILE A 5 12.77 -3.50 -12.43
CA ILE A 5 11.85 -2.36 -12.40
C ILE A 5 11.75 -1.92 -10.94
N GLU A 6 12.03 -0.65 -10.69
CA GLU A 6 11.82 -0.04 -9.37
C GLU A 6 10.35 0.38 -9.25
N THR A 7 9.79 0.22 -8.05
CA THR A 7 8.36 0.40 -7.79
C THR A 7 8.17 1.32 -6.59
N CYS A 8 6.96 1.85 -6.42
CA CYS A 8 6.63 2.74 -5.33
C CYS A 8 5.81 2.06 -4.23
N ASN A 9 6.11 2.38 -2.98
CA ASN A 9 5.32 2.05 -1.79
C ASN A 9 5.10 3.34 -0.98
N SER A 10 3.85 3.72 -0.72
CA SER A 10 3.45 4.95 -0.01
C SER A 10 1.92 4.99 0.18
N CYS A 11 1.39 5.99 0.89
CA CYS A 11 -0.01 6.39 0.80
C CYS A 11 -0.34 7.15 -0.49
N ASN A 12 0.59 7.95 -1.04
CA ASN A 12 0.41 8.66 -2.31
C ASN A 12 1.74 8.86 -3.05
N CYS A 13 2.04 7.96 -3.99
CA CYS A 13 3.25 8.01 -4.81
C CYS A 13 3.33 9.20 -5.77
N LEU A 14 2.20 9.84 -6.09
CA LEU A 14 2.20 11.04 -6.91
C LEU A 14 2.62 12.25 -6.06
N ASP A 15 1.95 12.47 -4.93
CA ASP A 15 2.24 13.60 -4.02
C ASP A 15 3.66 13.55 -3.44
N ASP A 16 4.19 12.35 -3.19
CA ASP A 16 5.57 12.14 -2.73
C ASP A 16 6.63 12.44 -3.81
N GLY A 17 6.19 12.81 -5.02
CA GLY A 17 7.04 13.11 -6.17
C GLY A 17 7.76 11.89 -6.74
N TRP A 18 7.32 10.66 -6.40
CA TRP A 18 7.95 9.44 -6.90
C TRP A 18 7.79 9.33 -8.41
N ILE A 19 6.59 9.65 -8.94
CA ILE A 19 6.31 9.64 -10.39
C ILE A 19 7.31 10.50 -11.16
N ASP A 20 7.57 11.73 -10.69
CA ASP A 20 8.45 12.65 -11.40
C ASP A 20 9.90 12.17 -11.42
N ARG A 21 10.38 11.63 -10.28
CA ARG A 21 11.72 11.03 -10.19
C ARG A 21 11.84 9.80 -11.08
N HIS A 22 10.86 8.89 -11.02
CA HIS A 22 10.90 7.66 -11.81
C HIS A 22 10.86 7.93 -13.31
N ARG A 23 10.04 8.89 -13.77
CA ARG A 23 10.01 9.32 -15.17
C ARG A 23 11.33 9.92 -15.63
N HIS A 24 12.01 10.65 -14.77
CA HIS A 24 13.31 11.25 -15.08
C HIS A 24 14.42 10.19 -15.15
N ASP A 25 14.50 9.32 -14.13
CA ASP A 25 15.60 8.36 -13.98
C ASP A 25 15.42 7.10 -14.84
N TYR A 26 14.16 6.71 -15.11
CA TYR A 26 13.76 5.50 -15.81
C TYR A 26 12.64 5.75 -16.84
N PRO A 27 12.86 6.61 -17.86
CA PRO A 27 11.83 7.06 -18.79
C PRO A 27 11.20 5.95 -19.64
N ASP A 28 11.86 4.80 -19.76
CA ASP A 28 11.43 3.62 -20.52
C ASP A 28 10.82 2.52 -19.64
N LYS A 29 10.78 2.71 -18.31
CA LYS A 29 10.22 1.73 -17.37
C LYS A 29 8.80 2.09 -16.96
N PRO A 30 7.94 1.08 -16.73
CA PRO A 30 6.58 1.33 -16.26
C PRO A 30 6.61 1.78 -14.79
N MET A 31 5.70 2.70 -14.46
CA MET A 31 5.46 3.10 -13.07
C MET A 31 4.50 2.10 -12.43
N LEU A 32 4.96 1.46 -11.35
CA LEU A 32 4.21 0.43 -10.60
C LEU A 32 4.09 0.86 -9.13
N PHE A 33 2.87 0.92 -8.60
CA PHE A 33 2.58 1.21 -7.20
C PHE A 33 2.27 -0.11 -6.49
N THR A 34 3.26 -0.66 -5.81
CA THR A 34 3.22 -2.03 -5.27
C THR A 34 2.61 -2.13 -3.88
N GLU A 35 2.66 -1.07 -3.07
CA GLU A 35 2.04 -1.06 -1.74
C GLU A 35 1.38 0.28 -1.44
N ASN A 36 0.06 0.37 -1.67
CA ASN A 36 -0.77 1.48 -1.21
C ASN A 36 -1.45 1.09 0.11
N GLU A 37 -0.92 1.59 1.23
CA GLU A 37 -1.21 1.04 2.57
C GLU A 37 -2.08 1.95 3.46
N GLY A 38 -2.87 1.31 4.34
CA GLY A 38 -3.43 1.92 5.54
C GLY A 38 -2.36 1.92 6.64
N TRP A 39 -2.41 0.91 7.53
CA TRP A 39 -1.29 0.49 8.37
C TRP A 39 -1.62 -0.82 9.10
N PHE A 40 -0.62 -1.48 9.67
CA PHE A 40 -0.82 -2.56 10.65
C PHE A 40 -1.14 -2.01 12.06
N GLN A 41 -1.66 -2.87 12.93
CA GLN A 41 -2.00 -2.49 14.29
C GLN A 41 -0.99 -3.05 15.32
N PRO A 42 -0.33 -2.20 16.13
CA PRO A 42 0.48 -2.65 17.25
C PRO A 42 -0.34 -2.81 18.54
N TRP A 43 0.16 -3.65 19.45
CA TRP A 43 -0.46 -3.85 20.77
C TRP A 43 -0.45 -2.56 21.60
N GLY A 44 -1.61 -2.21 22.17
CA GLY A 44 -1.77 -1.04 23.04
C GLY A 44 -1.95 0.29 22.31
N ALA A 45 -1.95 0.31 20.96
CA ALA A 45 -2.30 1.48 20.17
C ALA A 45 -3.77 1.45 19.74
N ALA A 46 -4.28 2.60 19.27
CA ALA A 46 -5.58 2.69 18.59
C ALA A 46 -5.47 2.22 17.13
N VAL A 47 -6.60 1.82 16.54
CA VAL A 47 -6.68 1.38 15.13
C VAL A 47 -6.27 2.53 14.20
N ALA A 48 -5.32 2.26 13.30
CA ALA A 48 -5.00 3.17 12.20
C ALA A 48 -6.12 3.10 11.16
N ILE A 49 -6.75 4.26 10.89
CA ILE A 49 -7.84 4.38 9.92
C ILE A 49 -7.42 5.31 8.79
N ARG A 50 -7.58 4.84 7.56
CA ARG A 50 -7.41 5.58 6.32
C ARG A 50 -8.74 5.60 5.57
N THR A 51 -9.27 6.80 5.39
CA THR A 51 -10.62 6.94 4.81
C THR A 51 -10.69 6.41 3.38
N THR A 52 -11.84 5.85 3.00
CA THR A 52 -12.08 5.36 1.63
C THR A 52 -11.92 6.45 0.58
N SER A 53 -12.28 7.70 0.90
CA SER A 53 -12.07 8.86 0.03
C SER A 53 -10.60 9.15 -0.23
N ASP A 54 -9.75 9.03 0.79
CA ASP A 54 -8.31 9.25 0.67
C ASP A 54 -7.65 8.17 -0.20
N VAL A 55 -8.00 6.90 0.04
CA VAL A 55 -7.51 5.78 -0.79
C VAL A 55 -7.98 5.96 -2.24
N ALA A 56 -9.28 6.22 -2.47
CA ALA A 56 -9.82 6.39 -3.81
C ALA A 56 -9.17 7.58 -4.56
N TYR A 57 -8.90 8.68 -3.86
CA TYR A 57 -8.20 9.83 -4.43
C TYR A 57 -6.77 9.46 -4.85
N SER A 58 -5.99 8.82 -3.96
CA SER A 58 -4.61 8.40 -4.27
C SER A 58 -4.54 7.45 -5.47
N VAL A 59 -5.50 6.53 -5.62
CA VAL A 59 -5.57 5.60 -6.75
C VAL A 59 -5.95 6.33 -8.04
N ALA A 60 -6.94 7.23 -7.98
CA ALA A 60 -7.36 8.01 -9.14
C ALA A 60 -6.23 8.91 -9.65
N GLU A 61 -5.55 9.61 -8.75
CA GLU A 61 -4.39 10.43 -9.08
C GLU A 61 -3.24 9.61 -9.66
N TRP A 62 -2.95 8.43 -9.10
CA TRP A 62 -1.91 7.55 -9.62
C TRP A 62 -2.11 7.21 -11.10
N PHE A 63 -3.32 6.79 -11.47
CA PHE A 63 -3.65 6.47 -12.86
C PHE A 63 -3.72 7.72 -13.74
N ALA A 64 -4.24 8.85 -13.24
CA ALA A 64 -4.22 10.13 -13.94
C ALA A 64 -2.78 10.62 -14.21
N GLY A 65 -1.87 10.34 -13.28
CA GLY A 65 -0.43 10.53 -13.39
C GLY A 65 0.28 9.50 -14.28
N GLY A 66 -0.46 8.68 -15.04
CA GLY A 66 0.11 7.72 -15.99
C GLY A 66 0.69 6.45 -15.35
N GLY A 67 0.39 6.19 -14.08
CA GLY A 67 0.68 4.92 -13.42
C GLY A 67 0.05 3.75 -14.19
N SER A 68 0.74 2.60 -14.25
CA SER A 68 0.34 1.45 -15.07
C SER A 68 -0.16 0.25 -14.27
N TYR A 69 0.17 0.21 -12.97
CA TYR A 69 -0.20 -0.84 -12.04
C TYR A 69 -0.37 -0.25 -10.65
N HIS A 70 -1.35 -0.76 -9.91
CA HIS A 70 -1.61 -0.41 -8.52
C HIS A 70 -1.99 -1.67 -7.73
N SER A 71 -1.50 -1.75 -6.50
CA SER A 71 -1.83 -2.83 -5.56
C SER A 71 -2.19 -2.26 -4.18
N TYR A 72 -3.30 -2.76 -3.64
CA TYR A 72 -3.73 -2.46 -2.28
C TYR A 72 -2.93 -3.31 -1.29
N TYR A 73 -2.26 -2.66 -0.35
CA TYR A 73 -1.56 -3.32 0.74
C TYR A 73 -2.22 -2.95 2.07
N MET A 74 -3.25 -3.65 2.54
CA MET A 74 -3.74 -4.94 2.09
C MET A 74 -5.10 -4.80 1.43
N TRP A 75 -5.39 -5.63 0.45
CA TRP A 75 -6.78 -5.87 0.05
C TRP A 75 -7.53 -6.69 1.13
N HIS A 76 -6.85 -7.72 1.64
CA HIS A 76 -7.25 -8.52 2.78
C HIS A 76 -6.02 -8.74 3.67
N GLY A 77 -6.06 -8.25 4.90
CA GLY A 77 -4.94 -8.41 5.84
C GLY A 77 -4.97 -9.75 6.59
N GLY A 78 -6.17 -10.17 7.03
CA GLY A 78 -6.37 -11.48 7.67
C GLY A 78 -5.87 -11.55 9.11
N ASN A 79 -5.37 -12.72 9.52
CA ASN A 79 -4.98 -12.99 10.90
C ASN A 79 -3.58 -13.59 11.02
N ASN A 80 -2.79 -13.02 11.92
CA ASN A 80 -1.50 -13.52 12.39
C ASN A 80 -1.71 -14.65 13.41
N TYR A 81 -1.78 -15.89 12.93
CA TYR A 81 -1.88 -17.07 13.79
C TYR A 81 -0.54 -17.51 14.39
N GLY A 82 -0.60 -18.22 15.51
CA GLY A 82 0.58 -18.77 16.15
C GLY A 82 1.48 -17.70 16.79
N ARG A 83 2.80 -17.87 16.70
CA ARG A 83 3.79 -17.02 17.41
C ARG A 83 4.99 -16.63 16.54
N THR A 84 4.89 -16.76 15.22
CA THR A 84 6.00 -16.52 14.29
C THR A 84 5.65 -15.59 13.12
N ALA A 85 4.50 -14.91 13.17
CA ALA A 85 4.03 -14.05 12.08
C ALA A 85 4.71 -12.66 12.07
N GLY A 86 4.84 -12.02 13.22
CA GLY A 86 5.46 -10.70 13.35
C GLY A 86 5.61 -10.28 14.81
N SER A 87 6.55 -9.37 15.09
CA SER A 87 6.80 -8.87 16.45
C SER A 87 6.00 -7.59 16.69
N GLY A 88 5.29 -7.53 17.83
CA GLY A 88 4.60 -6.31 18.25
C GLY A 88 3.34 -5.96 17.45
N ILE A 89 2.86 -6.86 16.59
CA ILE A 89 1.66 -6.69 15.76
C ILE A 89 0.51 -7.49 16.38
N THR A 90 -0.72 -6.96 16.33
CA THR A 90 -1.92 -7.66 16.80
C THR A 90 -2.24 -8.91 15.98
N THR A 91 -3.14 -9.74 16.50
CA THR A 91 -3.63 -10.93 15.78
C THR A 91 -4.37 -10.56 14.50
N MET A 92 -5.26 -9.58 14.52
CA MET A 92 -5.83 -9.02 13.28
C MET A 92 -4.76 -8.19 12.58
N TYR A 93 -4.55 -8.42 11.28
CA TYR A 93 -3.50 -7.75 10.50
C TYR A 93 -4.11 -6.71 9.58
N ALA A 94 -3.70 -5.45 9.73
CA ALA A 94 -4.10 -4.32 8.88
C ALA A 94 -5.59 -4.36 8.49
N ASP A 95 -6.47 -4.22 9.50
CA ASP A 95 -7.89 -4.57 9.37
C ASP A 95 -8.81 -3.41 8.95
N ASP A 96 -8.23 -2.25 8.63
CA ASP A 96 -8.91 -1.12 7.98
C ASP A 96 -8.82 -1.27 6.45
N VAL A 97 -9.31 -2.40 5.95
CA VAL A 97 -9.16 -2.82 4.54
C VAL A 97 -10.49 -3.30 3.97
N LEU A 98 -10.51 -3.63 2.68
CA LEU A 98 -11.75 -3.98 1.98
C LEU A 98 -12.35 -5.32 2.39
N LEU A 99 -11.51 -6.29 2.78
CA LEU A 99 -11.96 -7.56 3.34
C LEU A 99 -11.33 -7.75 4.71
N HIS A 100 -12.16 -7.63 5.74
CA HIS A 100 -11.77 -7.70 7.14
C HIS A 100 -11.35 -9.11 7.56
N ALA A 101 -10.70 -9.20 8.71
CA ALA A 101 -10.18 -10.41 9.32
C ALA A 101 -11.26 -11.44 9.67
N ASP A 102 -12.51 -11.01 9.81
CA ASP A 102 -13.69 -11.86 10.04
C ASP A 102 -14.40 -12.28 8.74
N GLY A 103 -13.93 -11.81 7.59
CA GLY A 103 -14.48 -12.12 6.27
C GLY A 103 -15.60 -11.19 5.81
N THR A 104 -15.81 -10.05 6.49
CA THR A 104 -16.74 -8.99 6.05
C THR A 104 -16.09 -7.95 5.15
#